data_AF-A0A9D8M0P8-F1
#
_entry.id   AF-A0A9D8M0P8-F1
#
_cell.length_a   1.000
_cell.length_b   1.000
_cell.length_c   1.000
_cell.angle_alpha   90.00
_cell.angle_beta   90.00
_cell.angle_gamma   90.00
#
_symmetry.space_group_name_H-M   'P 1'
#
loop_
_entity.id
_entity.type
_entity.pdbx_description
1 polymer ?
#
loop_
_entity_poly.entity_id
_entity_poly.type
_entity_poly.pdbx_seq_one_letter_code
_entity_poly.pdbx_strand_id
1 'polypeptide(L)'
;MPTSRPRHTITETDEIARALDEAARRWPGERHARGRLLLRLVEEGYQALREESAQVAEGRRAAVARTSGILTGDYGDRYLDDLRSEWPE
;
A
#
# COMPACT_ATOMS: atom_id res chain seq x y z
N MET A 1 31.74 10.21 14.41
CA MET A 1 30.87 10.19 13.22
C MET A 1 29.42 10.04 13.67
N PRO A 2 28.65 11.14 13.85
CA PRO A 2 27.20 11.02 13.95
C PRO A 2 26.65 10.71 12.56
N THR A 3 26.08 9.53 12.37
CA THR A 3 25.35 9.21 11.14
C THR A 3 24.11 10.09 11.06
N SER A 4 23.86 10.79 9.95
CA SER A 4 22.67 11.64 9.76
C SER A 4 21.33 10.88 9.81
N ARG A 5 21.38 9.54 9.79
CA ARG A 5 20.19 8.69 9.88
C ARG A 5 19.81 8.39 11.33
N PRO A 6 18.51 8.43 11.68
CA PRO A 6 18.02 8.00 12.98
C PRO A 6 18.45 6.55 13.29
N ARG A 7 18.72 6.28 14.56
CA ARG A 7 18.99 4.92 15.05
C ARG A 7 17.73 4.43 15.75
N HIS A 8 17.27 3.23 15.39
CA HIS A 8 16.15 2.56 16.04
C HIS A 8 16.70 1.37 16.83
N THR A 9 16.61 1.46 18.16
CA THR A 9 16.92 0.34 19.04
C THR A 9 15.68 -0.52 19.18
N ILE A 10 15.81 -1.82 18.93
CA ILE A 10 14.73 -2.79 19.02
C ILE A 10 15.15 -3.88 19.98
N THR A 11 14.28 -4.19 20.94
CA THR A 11 14.43 -5.36 21.82
C THR A 11 13.77 -6.54 21.13
N GLU A 12 14.48 -7.65 21.01
CA GLU A 12 13.93 -8.88 20.45
C GLU A 12 12.93 -9.50 21.44
N THR A 13 11.64 -9.43 21.10
CA THR A 13 10.57 -10.15 21.79
C THR A 13 10.43 -11.56 21.22
N ASP A 14 9.63 -12.42 21.85
CA ASP A 14 9.38 -13.78 21.37
C ASP A 14 8.75 -13.81 19.96
N GLU A 15 7.92 -12.82 19.60
CA GLU A 15 7.37 -12.65 18.26
C GLU A 15 8.47 -12.31 17.25
N ILE A 16 9.34 -11.35 17.58
CA ILE A 16 10.45 -10.97 16.72
C ILE A 16 11.41 -12.14 16.55
N ALA A 17 11.67 -12.90 17.62
CA ALA A 17 12.53 -14.06 17.58
C ALA A 17 12.01 -15.11 16.60
N ARG A 18 10.72 -15.45 16.68
CA ARG A 18 10.05 -16.36 15.76
C ARG A 18 10.13 -15.86 14.32
N ALA A 19 9.82 -14.58 14.07
CA ALA A 19 9.89 -13.99 12.73
C ALA A 19 11.30 -14.06 12.13
N LEU A 20 12.33 -13.80 12.93
CA LEU A 20 13.72 -13.90 12.51
C LEU A 20 14.16 -15.35 12.24
N ASP A 21 13.62 -16.33 12.96
CA ASP A 21 13.89 -17.74 12.69
C ASP A 21 13.21 -18.22 11.39
N GLU A 22 12.03 -17.67 11.06
CA GLU A 22 11.42 -17.85 9.74
C GLU A 22 12.26 -17.20 8.64
N ALA A 23 12.70 -15.96 8.86
CA ALA A 23 13.59 -15.25 7.96
C ALA A 23 14.88 -16.03 7.72
N ALA A 24 15.48 -16.62 8.77
CA ALA A 24 16.67 -17.44 8.65
C ALA A 24 16.47 -18.72 7.83
N ARG A 25 15.25 -19.28 7.79
CA ARG A 25 14.90 -20.38 6.88
C ARG A 25 14.81 -19.88 5.44
N ARG A 26 14.25 -18.70 5.22
CA ARG A 26 14.09 -18.06 3.90
C ARG A 26 15.41 -17.55 3.30
N TRP A 27 16.33 -17.08 4.13
CA TRP A 27 17.65 -16.57 3.76
C TRP A 27 18.77 -17.27 4.57
N PRO A 28 19.12 -18.52 4.22
CA PRO A 28 20.07 -19.31 5.00
C PRO A 28 21.48 -18.70 5.12
N GLY A 29 21.92 -17.94 4.11
CA GLY A 29 23.24 -17.27 4.12
C GLY A 29 23.37 -16.16 5.18
N GLU A 30 22.25 -15.68 5.72
CA GLU A 30 22.20 -14.65 6.75
C GLU A 30 21.73 -15.18 8.11
N ARG A 31 21.55 -16.50 8.27
CA ARG A 31 21.00 -17.17 9.46
C ARG A 31 21.57 -16.69 10.81
N HIS A 32 22.87 -16.42 10.85
CA HIS A 32 23.56 -16.00 12.09
C HIS A 32 23.63 -14.49 12.27
N ALA A 33 23.08 -13.71 11.34
CA ALA A 33 23.10 -12.25 11.34
C ALA A 33 21.67 -11.71 11.55
N ARG A 34 21.15 -11.84 12.77
CA ARG A 34 19.77 -11.41 13.12
C ARG A 34 19.46 -9.96 12.72
N GLY A 35 20.41 -9.04 12.90
CA GLY A 35 20.25 -7.66 12.45
C GLY A 35 20.08 -7.51 10.93
N ARG A 36 20.71 -8.37 10.11
CA ARG A 36 20.51 -8.37 8.65
C ARG A 36 19.16 -8.97 8.26
N LEU A 37 18.76 -10.05 8.92
CA LEU A 37 17.43 -10.64 8.75
C LEU A 37 16.32 -9.65 9.10
N LEU A 38 16.50 -8.84 10.15
CA LEU A 38 15.57 -7.78 10.51
C LEU A 38 15.46 -6.72 9.41
N LEU A 39 16.58 -6.30 8.82
CA LEU A 39 16.57 -5.37 7.68
C LEU A 39 15.84 -5.97 6.48
N ARG A 40 16.08 -7.25 6.16
CA ARG A 40 15.37 -7.96 5.09
C ARG A 40 13.86 -7.98 5.32
N LEU A 41 13.42 -8.29 6.54
CA LEU A 41 12.01 -8.30 6.89
C LEU A 41 11.36 -6.92 6.73
N VAL A 42 12.08 -5.83 7.08
CA VAL A 42 11.59 -4.45 6.86
C VAL A 42 11.46 -4.15 5.36
N GLU A 43 12.43 -4.55 4.54
CA GLU A 43 12.39 -4.38 3.09
C GLU A 43 11.22 -5.14 2.46
N GLU A 44 11.04 -6.42 2.81
CA GLU A 44 9.93 -7.26 2.33
C GLU A 44 8.58 -6.71 2.79
N GLY A 45 8.46 -6.29 4.07
CA GLY A 45 7.26 -5.67 4.60
C GLY A 45 6.90 -4.38 3.86
N TYR A 46 7.89 -3.56 3.49
CA TYR A 46 7.65 -2.37 2.68
C TYR A 46 7.11 -2.71 1.29
N GLN A 47 7.64 -3.74 0.62
CA GLN A 47 7.12 -4.15 -0.68
C GLN A 47 5.69 -4.68 -0.59
N ALA A 48 5.39 -5.51 0.42
CA ALA A 48 4.04 -6.02 0.64
C ALA A 48 3.01 -4.89 0.82
N LEU A 49 3.34 -3.87 1.63
CA LEU A 49 2.46 -2.70 1.82
C LEU A 49 2.26 -1.88 0.54
N ARG A 50 3.28 -1.78 -0.31
CA ARG A 50 3.17 -1.10 -1.61
C ARG A 50 2.26 -1.87 -2.56
N GLU A 51 2.39 -3.18 -2.62
CA GLU A 51 1.57 -4.04 -3.48
C GLU A 51 0.10 -3.99 -3.05
N GLU A 52 -0.20 -4.07 -1.75
CA GLU A 52 -1.55 -3.90 -1.21
C GLU A 52 -2.15 -2.54 -1.61
N SER A 53 -1.39 -1.46 -1.43
CA SER A 53 -1.82 -0.11 -1.83
C SER A 53 -2.10 -0.01 -3.33
N ALA A 54 -1.28 -0.65 -4.16
CA ALA A 54 -1.47 -0.67 -5.60
C ALA A 54 -2.74 -1.46 -6.00
N GLN A 55 -3.00 -2.58 -5.34
CA GLN A 55 -4.22 -3.38 -5.54
C GLN A 55 -5.48 -2.60 -5.15
N VAL A 56 -5.46 -1.88 -4.03
CA VAL A 56 -6.58 -1.01 -3.61
C VAL A 56 -6.83 0.08 -4.65
N ALA A 57 -5.77 0.72 -5.15
CA ALA A 57 -5.87 1.74 -6.18
C ALA A 57 -6.42 1.18 -7.51
N GLU A 58 -6.00 -0.02 -7.89
CA GLU A 58 -6.51 -0.73 -9.07
C GLU A 58 -8.00 -1.07 -8.91
N GLY A 59 -8.40 -1.61 -7.76
CA GLY A 59 -9.79 -1.92 -7.46
C GLY A 59 -10.70 -0.68 -7.58
N ARG A 60 -10.23 0.47 -7.07
CA ARG A 60 -10.94 1.75 -7.22
C ARG A 60 -11.02 2.19 -8.68
N ARG A 61 -9.94 2.12 -9.44
CA ARG A 61 -9.93 2.48 -10.87
C ARG A 61 -10.84 1.59 -11.69
N ALA A 62 -10.83 0.28 -11.44
CA ALA A 62 -11.71 -0.68 -12.07
C ALA A 62 -13.19 -0.41 -11.73
N ALA A 63 -13.51 -0.03 -10.48
CA ALA A 63 -14.87 0.35 -10.11
C ALA A 63 -15.35 1.60 -10.86
N VAL A 64 -14.52 2.64 -10.96
CA VAL A 64 -14.83 3.85 -11.74
C VAL A 64 -15.01 3.52 -13.21
N ALA A 65 -14.12 2.72 -13.81
CA ALA A 65 -14.21 2.34 -15.21
C ALA A 65 -15.50 1.55 -15.52
N ARG A 66 -15.92 0.65 -14.61
CA ARG A 66 -17.16 -0.13 -14.79
C ARG A 66 -18.43 0.72 -14.73
N THR A 67 -18.44 1.80 -13.96
CA THR A 67 -19.64 2.64 -13.79
C THR A 67 -19.62 3.89 -14.66
N SER A 68 -18.47 4.28 -15.20
CA SER A 68 -18.35 5.44 -16.07
C SER A 68 -19.16 5.26 -17.34
N GLY A 69 -20.01 6.24 -17.63
CA GLY A 69 -20.82 6.25 -18.85
C GLY A 69 -21.98 5.24 -18.88
N ILE A 70 -22.27 4.56 -17.77
CA ILE A 70 -23.40 3.61 -17.71
C ILE A 70 -24.77 4.28 -17.93
N LEU A 71 -24.86 5.59 -17.66
CA LEU A 71 -26.03 6.44 -17.88
C LEU A 71 -25.87 7.35 -19.11
N THR A 72 -24.88 7.09 -19.97
CA THR A 72 -24.71 7.87 -21.20
C THR A 72 -25.92 7.63 -22.11
N GLY A 73 -26.65 8.70 -22.42
CA GLY A 73 -27.87 8.66 -23.22
C GLY A 73 -29.17 8.68 -22.40
N ASP A 74 -29.11 8.45 -21.09
CA ASP A 74 -30.29 8.56 -20.20
C ASP A 74 -30.64 10.03 -19.90
N TYR A 75 -29.66 10.93 -20.05
CA TYR A 75 -29.83 12.36 -19.90
C TYR A 75 -30.09 13.02 -21.25
N GLY A 76 -31.19 13.76 -21.35
CA GLY A 76 -31.55 14.48 -22.57
C GLY A 76 -30.59 15.63 -22.90
N ASP A 77 -30.61 16.09 -24.15
CA ASP A 77 -29.63 17.05 -24.70
C ASP A 77 -29.49 18.35 -23.90
N ARG A 78 -30.55 18.81 -23.23
CA ARG A 78 -30.56 20.04 -22.41
C ARG A 78 -30.39 19.80 -20.90
N TYR A 79 -30.20 18.55 -20.46
CA TYR A 79 -30.19 18.18 -19.05
C TYR A 79 -29.22 19.00 -18.21
N LEU A 80 -28.00 19.23 -18.71
CA LEU A 80 -26.99 20.02 -17.99
C LEU A 80 -27.35 21.51 -17.89
N ASP A 81 -28.01 22.07 -18.90
CA ASP A 81 -28.43 23.47 -18.90
C ASP A 81 -29.62 23.68 -17.95
N ASP A 82 -30.59 22.76 -17.99
CA ASP A 82 -31.72 22.75 -17.08
C ASP A 82 -31.23 22.62 -15.62
N LEU A 83 -30.33 21.66 -15.32
CA LEU A 83 -29.76 21.47 -13.98
C LEU A 83 -29.01 22.70 -13.46
N ARG A 84 -28.21 23.36 -14.32
CA ARG A 84 -27.45 24.55 -13.92
C ARG A 84 -28.35 25.76 -13.65
N SER A 85 -29.49 25.85 -14.32
CA SER A 85 -30.46 26.94 -14.10
C SER A 85 -31.13 26.89 -12.72
N GLU A 86 -31.09 25.74 -12.04
CA GLU A 86 -31.68 25.52 -10.72
C GLU A 86 -30.78 25.95 -9.55
N TRP A 87 -29.50 26.27 -9.80
CA TRP A 87 -28.60 26.77 -8.77
C TRP A 87 -28.57 28.30 -8.71
N PRO A 88 -28.80 28.92 -7.54
CA PRO A 88 -28.58 30.35 -7.36
C PRO A 88 -27.08 30.68 -7.44
N GLU A 89 -26.79 31.93 -7.85
CA GLU A 89 -25.43 32.51 -7.92
C GLU A 89 -24.63 32.39 -6.61
#